data_AF-A0A1M3NB84-F1
#
_entry.id   AF-A0A1M3NB84-F1
#
_cell.length_a   1.000
_cell.length_b   1.000
_cell.length_c   1.000
_cell.angle_alpha   90.00
_cell.angle_beta   90.00
_cell.angle_gamma   90.00
#
_symmetry.space_group_name_H-M   'P 1'
#
loop_
_entity.id
_entity.type
_entity.pdbx_description
1 polymer ?
#
loop_
_entity_poly.entity_id
_entity_poly.type
_entity_poly.pdbx_seq_one_letter_code
_entity_poly.pdbx_strand_id
1 'polypeptide(L)'
;MRRALRAPLVGAATLTVIGTFAVDAAAQPACTTPKTMCAGHSGYYAPSEDLERLTAVADPILRDVRACLDGIGAKHVASVLVIRWDSEGKPVDVRIDVPGYEGLPCVQKAHAKVAMLENPRETAIRCELGCPPPPKPAPAPAPIVVAPPAPTTAPAPAPQPAPAPAPAPVPAPARAPEGPRYEKVWYGYQTLIADGLSLALLTGGVVAKASEPIVAGYVGFVLASPIVHMAHGNVGPGFGSIGTRLFVPWIGAGIGAITGLIVGGTSGSGAVADFGSRANGALNGAVIGTVIGVVGCIAIDAAGLAYTKERVDDANVSLAPRPPQPTFTLAPSFDLRSDRASVGVVGRF
;
A
#
# COMPACT_ATOMS: atom_id res chain seq x y z
N MET A 1 -25.09 10.06 65.99
CA MET A 1 -24.06 9.27 65.29
C MET A 1 -24.03 9.70 63.83
N ARG A 2 -23.12 10.62 63.47
CA ARG A 2 -22.99 11.19 62.12
C ARG A 2 -21.87 10.43 61.40
N ARG A 3 -22.21 9.60 60.40
CA ARG A 3 -21.20 8.96 59.53
C ARG A 3 -20.84 9.93 58.42
N ALA A 4 -19.58 10.33 58.39
CA ALA A 4 -18.99 11.19 57.38
C ALA A 4 -18.98 10.48 56.02
N LEU A 5 -19.57 11.12 55.01
CA LEU A 5 -19.27 10.84 53.60
C LEU A 5 -17.85 11.32 53.31
N ARG A 6 -17.00 10.43 52.80
CA ARG A 6 -15.78 10.79 52.05
C ARG A 6 -15.92 10.21 50.65
N ALA A 7 -16.18 11.10 49.70
CA ALA A 7 -16.04 10.82 48.28
C ALA A 7 -14.55 10.88 47.89
N PRO A 8 -14.02 9.97 47.06
CA PRO A 8 -12.76 10.19 46.39
C PRO A 8 -13.02 11.01 45.12
N LEU A 9 -12.42 12.22 45.05
CA LEU A 9 -12.21 12.93 43.80
C LEU A 9 -11.35 12.05 42.88
N VAL A 10 -11.92 11.57 41.77
CA VAL A 10 -11.15 11.09 40.63
C VAL A 10 -11.13 12.21 39.60
N GLY A 11 -10.02 12.92 39.54
CA GLY A 11 -9.77 13.95 38.54
C GLY A 11 -9.68 13.32 37.15
N ALA A 12 -10.64 13.64 36.28
CA ALA A 12 -10.57 13.34 34.87
C ALA A 12 -9.56 14.31 34.22
N ALA A 13 -8.33 13.84 34.02
CA ALA A 13 -7.37 14.51 33.15
C ALA A 13 -7.63 14.06 31.70
N THR A 14 -8.49 14.81 31.02
CA THR A 14 -8.75 14.64 29.58
C THR A 14 -7.55 15.21 28.81
N LEU A 15 -6.61 14.35 28.42
CA LEU A 15 -5.52 14.74 27.53
C LEU A 15 -6.02 14.67 26.08
N THR A 16 -6.59 15.76 25.58
CA THR A 16 -6.92 15.93 24.17
C THR A 16 -5.63 16.24 23.40
N VAL A 17 -5.02 15.22 22.79
CA VAL A 17 -3.92 15.43 21.85
C VAL A 17 -4.52 15.84 20.51
N ILE A 18 -4.65 17.15 20.29
CA ILE A 18 -4.83 17.72 18.95
C ILE A 18 -3.44 17.71 18.31
N GLY A 19 -3.13 16.66 17.57
CA GLY A 19 -1.95 16.61 16.73
C GLY A 19 -2.11 17.57 15.56
N THR A 20 -1.56 18.77 15.69
CA THR A 20 -1.30 19.66 14.56
C THR A 20 -0.29 18.98 13.64
N PHE A 21 -0.71 18.54 12.45
CA PHE A 21 0.18 18.12 11.38
C PHE A 21 0.87 19.37 10.80
N ALA A 22 1.85 19.91 11.51
CA ALA A 22 2.87 20.74 10.88
C ALA A 22 3.87 19.75 10.26
N VAL A 23 3.67 19.44 8.97
CA VAL A 23 4.76 18.87 8.17
C VAL A 23 5.78 19.98 8.08
N ASP A 24 6.96 19.79 8.68
CA ASP A 24 8.12 20.65 8.50
C ASP A 24 8.51 20.63 7.01
N ALA A 25 7.84 21.45 6.22
CA ALA A 25 8.33 21.90 4.92
C ALA A 25 9.55 22.76 5.23
N ALA A 26 10.71 22.11 5.36
CA ALA A 26 11.98 22.79 5.40
C ALA A 26 12.01 23.77 4.22
N ALA A 27 11.94 25.07 4.53
CA ALA A 27 12.05 26.12 3.54
C ALA A 27 13.42 25.95 2.87
N GLN A 28 13.42 25.37 1.66
CA GLN A 28 14.63 25.20 0.87
C GLN A 28 15.23 26.59 0.61
N PRO A 29 16.56 26.78 0.76
CA PRO A 29 17.20 28.05 0.44
C PRO A 29 16.88 28.42 -1.01
N ALA A 30 16.50 29.68 -1.23
CA ALA A 30 15.99 30.17 -2.50
C ALA A 30 16.94 29.81 -3.67
N CYS A 31 16.55 28.81 -4.46
CA CYS A 31 17.23 28.42 -5.70
C CYS A 31 17.19 29.60 -6.67
N THR A 32 18.34 30.01 -7.22
CA THR A 32 18.37 31.02 -8.29
C THR A 32 17.87 30.49 -9.62
N THR A 33 17.95 29.18 -9.88
CA THR A 33 17.45 28.53 -11.10
C THR A 33 16.81 27.17 -10.83
N PRO A 34 15.49 27.11 -10.55
CA PRO A 34 14.79 25.83 -10.36
C PRO A 34 14.73 25.02 -11.67
N LYS A 35 14.96 23.71 -11.56
CA LYS A 35 14.88 22.75 -12.66
C LYS A 35 13.77 21.75 -12.40
N THR A 36 13.08 21.34 -13.46
CA THR A 36 12.13 20.24 -13.38
C THR A 36 12.87 18.92 -13.41
N MET A 37 12.57 18.06 -12.46
CA MET A 37 13.14 16.72 -12.34
C MET A 37 12.02 15.71 -12.33
N CYS A 38 12.02 14.79 -13.29
CA CYS A 38 11.07 13.68 -13.35
C CYS A 38 11.77 12.36 -12.98
N ALA A 39 11.06 11.52 -12.24
CA ALA A 39 11.49 10.17 -11.88
C ALA A 39 10.32 9.20 -11.93
N GLY A 40 10.62 7.90 -12.07
CA GLY A 40 9.61 6.85 -11.92
C GLY A 40 8.96 6.89 -10.54
N HIS A 41 7.66 6.65 -10.49
CA HIS A 41 6.84 6.76 -9.29
C HIS A 41 6.10 5.43 -9.01
N SER A 42 5.78 5.16 -7.74
CA SER A 42 4.97 4.01 -7.32
C SER A 42 5.41 2.64 -7.86
N GLY A 43 6.73 2.45 -8.02
CA GLY A 43 7.31 1.20 -8.52
C GLY A 43 7.29 1.02 -10.05
N TYR A 44 6.71 1.96 -10.81
CA TYR A 44 6.74 1.91 -12.27
C TYR A 44 8.11 2.31 -12.81
N TYR A 45 8.62 1.53 -13.75
CA TYR A 45 9.84 1.87 -14.48
C TYR A 45 9.52 2.93 -15.53
N ALA A 46 10.28 4.03 -15.54
CA ALA A 46 10.20 5.05 -16.57
C ALA A 46 11.52 5.02 -17.35
N PRO A 47 11.52 4.63 -18.64
CA PRO A 47 12.69 4.70 -19.51
C PRO A 47 13.27 6.12 -19.54
N SER A 48 14.59 6.26 -19.68
CA SER A 48 15.24 7.58 -19.70
C SER A 48 14.73 8.49 -20.83
N GLU A 49 14.39 7.91 -21.98
CA GLU A 49 13.79 8.62 -23.11
C GLU A 49 12.41 9.21 -22.76
N ASP A 50 11.57 8.43 -22.08
CA ASP A 50 10.24 8.87 -21.64
C ASP A 50 10.36 9.94 -20.55
N LEU A 51 11.33 9.79 -19.64
CA LEU A 51 11.64 10.80 -18.62
C LEU A 51 12.10 12.11 -19.24
N GLU A 52 12.98 12.09 -20.25
CA GLU A 52 13.45 13.31 -20.92
C GLU A 52 12.32 14.02 -21.67
N ARG A 53 11.54 13.27 -22.45
CA ARG A 53 10.36 13.78 -23.16
C ARG A 53 9.35 14.40 -22.19
N LEU A 54 9.02 13.69 -21.12
CA LEU A 54 8.02 14.15 -20.16
C LEU A 54 8.55 15.27 -19.27
N THR A 55 9.85 15.33 -18.99
CA THR A 55 10.48 16.48 -18.33
C THR A 55 10.32 17.73 -19.19
N ALA A 56 10.58 17.63 -20.51
CA ALA A 56 10.43 18.75 -21.43
C ALA A 56 8.98 19.28 -21.50
N VAL A 57 7.99 18.39 -21.38
CA VAL A 57 6.56 18.77 -21.37
C VAL A 57 6.11 19.29 -19.99
N ALA A 58 6.58 18.69 -18.90
CA ALA A 58 6.21 19.07 -17.54
C ALA A 58 6.83 20.39 -17.11
N ASP A 59 8.02 20.74 -17.60
CA ASP A 59 8.75 21.96 -17.20
C ASP A 59 7.95 23.26 -17.38
N PRO A 60 7.38 23.58 -18.57
CA PRO A 60 6.57 24.78 -18.71
C PRO A 60 5.30 24.74 -17.84
N ILE A 61 4.70 23.56 -17.63
CA ILE A 61 3.49 23.40 -16.83
C ILE A 61 3.77 23.69 -15.36
N LEU A 62 4.83 23.11 -14.81
CA LEU A 62 5.23 23.32 -13.41
C LEU A 62 5.73 24.74 -13.17
N ARG A 63 6.37 25.39 -14.15
CA ARG A 63 6.72 26.81 -14.08
C ARG A 63 5.48 27.72 -14.08
N ASP A 64 4.49 27.45 -14.92
CA ASP A 64 3.22 28.18 -14.93
C ASP A 64 2.50 28.08 -13.57
N VAL A 65 2.43 26.86 -13.01
CA VAL A 65 1.85 26.62 -11.68
C VAL A 65 2.64 27.38 -10.61
N ARG A 66 3.97 27.35 -10.68
CA ARG A 66 4.82 28.05 -9.72
C ARG A 66 4.63 29.57 -9.77
N ALA A 67 4.61 30.15 -10.97
CA ALA A 67 4.36 31.57 -11.16
C ALA A 67 2.99 31.98 -10.61
N CYS A 68 1.98 31.14 -10.78
CA CYS A 68 0.65 31.35 -10.20
C CYS A 68 0.68 31.34 -8.66
N LEU A 69 1.34 30.35 -8.06
CA LEU A 69 1.48 30.25 -6.60
C LEU A 69 2.26 31.45 -6.03
N ASP A 70 3.30 31.90 -6.73
CA ASP A 70 4.04 33.11 -6.34
C ASP A 70 3.18 34.37 -6.38
N GLY A 71 2.28 34.49 -7.37
CA GLY A 71 1.35 35.62 -7.51
C GLY A 71 0.35 35.76 -6.36
N ILE A 72 0.05 34.67 -5.65
CA ILE A 72 -0.85 34.66 -4.48
C ILE A 72 -0.09 34.56 -3.14
N GLY A 73 1.24 34.65 -3.17
CA GLY A 73 2.08 34.61 -1.96
C GLY A 73 2.39 33.21 -1.42
N ALA A 74 2.05 32.14 -2.13
CA ALA A 74 2.27 30.75 -1.72
C ALA A 74 3.72 30.27 -1.99
N LYS A 75 4.71 31.04 -1.54
CA LYS A 75 6.12 30.85 -1.92
C LYS A 75 6.75 29.54 -1.41
N HIS A 76 6.20 28.94 -0.36
CA HIS A 76 6.75 27.74 0.29
C HIS A 76 6.08 26.43 -0.16
N VAL A 77 5.12 26.50 -1.07
CA VAL A 77 4.40 25.33 -1.55
C VAL A 77 5.20 24.67 -2.67
N ALA A 78 5.56 23.41 -2.47
CA ALA A 78 6.12 22.57 -3.52
C ALA A 78 5.02 22.20 -4.52
N SER A 79 5.31 22.30 -5.81
CA SER A 79 4.44 21.82 -6.88
C SER A 79 4.97 20.49 -7.40
N VAL A 80 4.18 19.44 -7.20
CA VAL A 80 4.50 18.08 -7.66
C VAL A 80 3.46 17.67 -8.68
N LEU A 81 3.91 17.22 -9.85
CA LEU A 81 3.07 16.62 -10.86
C LEU A 81 3.24 15.10 -10.84
N VAL A 82 2.14 14.37 -10.67
CA VAL A 82 2.11 12.90 -10.73
C VAL A 82 1.16 12.48 -11.84
N ILE A 83 1.63 11.63 -12.73
CA ILE A 83 0.83 11.07 -13.83
C ILE A 83 1.06 9.57 -13.90
N ARG A 84 -0.03 8.81 -14.06
CA ARG A 84 -0.03 7.38 -14.34
C ARG A 84 -0.74 7.11 -15.66
N TRP A 85 -0.11 6.31 -16.50
CA TRP A 85 -0.68 5.80 -17.76
C TRP A 85 -0.97 4.30 -17.64
N ASP A 86 -2.02 3.86 -18.32
CA ASP A 86 -2.35 2.44 -18.47
C ASP A 86 -1.60 1.78 -19.65
N SER A 87 -1.94 0.52 -19.94
CA SER A 87 -1.39 -0.25 -21.06
C SER A 87 -1.84 0.24 -22.44
N GLU A 88 -2.91 1.03 -22.52
CA GLU A 88 -3.37 1.68 -23.76
C GLU A 88 -2.68 3.04 -23.98
N GLY A 89 -1.87 3.46 -23.00
CA GLY A 89 -1.16 4.73 -23.00
C GLY A 89 -2.00 5.93 -22.65
N LYS A 90 -3.17 5.72 -22.05
CA LYS A 90 -4.07 6.79 -21.59
C LYS A 90 -3.78 7.14 -20.13
N PRO A 91 -3.88 8.44 -19.77
CA PRO A 91 -3.68 8.85 -18.40
C PRO A 91 -4.86 8.38 -17.53
N VAL A 92 -4.57 7.54 -16.53
CA VAL A 92 -5.55 6.97 -15.59
C VAL A 92 -5.53 7.64 -14.22
N ASP A 93 -4.46 8.38 -13.89
CA ASP A 93 -4.38 9.20 -12.69
C ASP A 93 -3.50 10.40 -12.99
N VAL A 94 -4.05 11.61 -12.83
CA VAL A 94 -3.35 12.87 -13.07
C VAL A 94 -3.58 13.74 -11.87
N ARG A 95 -2.50 14.11 -11.18
CA ARG A 95 -2.57 14.92 -9.97
C ARG A 95 -1.47 15.96 -9.96
N ILE A 96 -1.85 17.18 -9.61
CA ILE A 96 -0.91 18.24 -9.28
C ILE A 96 -1.07 18.48 -7.79
N ASP A 97 -0.16 17.95 -6.99
CA ASP A 97 -0.20 18.09 -5.54
C ASP A 97 0.35 19.47 -5.18
N VAL A 98 -0.55 20.35 -4.74
CA VAL A 98 -0.28 21.71 -4.25
C VAL A 98 -1.15 21.94 -3.00
N PRO A 99 -0.70 21.45 -1.82
CA PRO A 99 -1.55 21.35 -0.63
C PRO A 99 -2.29 22.65 -0.28
N GLY A 100 -3.62 22.62 -0.35
CA GLY A 100 -4.50 23.76 -0.02
C GLY A 100 -4.74 24.76 -1.17
N TYR A 101 -4.22 24.49 -2.36
CA TYR A 101 -4.30 25.34 -3.55
C TYR A 101 -4.82 24.61 -4.79
N GLU A 102 -5.39 23.41 -4.63
CA GLU A 102 -5.84 22.54 -5.73
C GLU A 102 -6.97 23.18 -6.56
N GLY A 103 -7.79 24.03 -5.92
CA GLY A 103 -8.93 24.71 -6.55
C GLY A 103 -8.59 25.94 -7.38
N LEU A 104 -7.31 26.36 -7.45
CA LEU A 104 -6.94 27.56 -8.20
C LEU A 104 -7.16 27.37 -9.71
N PRO A 105 -7.71 28.37 -10.43
CA PRO A 105 -7.94 28.27 -11.87
C PRO A 105 -6.70 27.91 -12.69
N CYS A 106 -5.52 28.38 -12.27
CA CYS A 106 -4.25 28.06 -12.91
C CYS A 106 -3.84 26.58 -12.73
N VAL A 107 -4.11 26.00 -11.56
CA VAL A 107 -3.85 24.58 -11.27
C VAL A 107 -4.81 23.70 -12.05
N GLN A 108 -6.09 24.10 -12.13
CA GLN A 108 -7.09 23.41 -12.96
C GLN A 108 -6.75 23.45 -14.45
N LYS A 109 -6.26 24.60 -14.95
CA LYS A 109 -5.77 24.73 -16.34
C LYS A 109 -4.55 23.84 -16.60
N ALA A 110 -3.63 23.76 -15.65
CA ALA A 110 -2.48 22.88 -15.73
C ALA A 110 -2.91 21.40 -15.74
N HIS A 111 -3.85 21.01 -14.87
CA HIS A 111 -4.41 19.67 -14.82
C HIS A 111 -5.04 19.27 -16.17
N ALA A 112 -5.85 20.15 -16.77
CA ALA A 112 -6.48 19.90 -18.06
C ALA A 112 -5.45 19.70 -19.19
N LYS A 113 -4.34 20.46 -19.20
CA LYS A 113 -3.25 20.27 -20.17
C LYS A 113 -2.58 18.90 -20.01
N VAL A 114 -2.34 18.50 -18.76
CA VAL A 114 -1.68 17.23 -18.45
C VAL A 114 -2.58 16.03 -18.75
N ALA A 115 -3.89 16.15 -18.54
CA ALA A 115 -4.86 15.09 -18.81
C ALA A 115 -4.96 14.70 -20.30
N MET A 116 -4.40 15.50 -21.20
CA MET A 116 -4.31 15.19 -22.64
C MET A 116 -2.99 14.51 -23.03
N LEU A 117 -2.08 14.28 -22.09
CA LEU A 117 -0.80 13.64 -22.39
C LEU A 117 -0.99 12.13 -22.54
N GLU A 118 -0.56 11.60 -23.66
CA GLU A 118 -0.49 10.16 -23.93
C GLU A 118 0.95 9.68 -23.83
N ASN A 119 1.13 8.47 -23.30
CA ASN A 119 2.44 7.81 -23.23
C ASN A 119 2.29 6.36 -23.70
N PRO A 120 3.03 5.89 -24.74
CA PRO A 120 2.86 4.54 -25.29
C PRO A 120 3.14 3.38 -24.31
N ARG A 121 3.58 3.65 -23.08
CA ARG A 121 3.94 2.63 -22.08
C ARG A 121 3.20 2.84 -20.77
N GLU A 122 2.80 1.73 -20.14
CA GLU A 122 2.28 1.73 -18.78
C GLU A 122 3.37 2.20 -17.81
N THR A 123 3.25 3.43 -17.34
CA THR A 123 4.26 4.11 -16.53
C THR A 123 3.61 5.03 -15.52
N ALA A 124 4.31 5.30 -14.43
CA ALA A 124 3.94 6.36 -13.51
C ALA A 124 5.17 7.23 -13.27
N ILE A 125 5.00 8.54 -13.45
CA ILE A 125 6.08 9.51 -13.35
C ILE A 125 5.68 10.61 -12.38
N ARG A 126 6.62 10.98 -11.52
CA ARG A 126 6.54 12.13 -10.62
C ARG A 126 7.56 13.15 -11.09
N CYS A 127 7.08 14.35 -11.39
CA CYS A 127 7.89 15.51 -11.76
C CYS A 127 7.79 16.57 -10.67
N GLU A 128 8.93 17.11 -10.26
CA GLU A 128 9.02 18.16 -9.25
C GLU A 128 9.84 19.32 -9.78
N LEU A 129 9.40 20.54 -9.50
CA LEU A 129 10.19 21.75 -9.76
C LEU A 129 10.98 22.09 -8.49
N GLY A 130 12.27 21.79 -8.50
CA GLY A 130 13.11 21.92 -7.30
C GLY A 130 14.58 22.19 -7.61
N CYS A 131 15.41 22.22 -6.56
CA CYS A 131 16.85 22.25 -6.74
C CYS A 131 17.37 20.82 -6.95
N PRO A 132 18.26 20.58 -7.94
CA PRO A 132 18.89 19.28 -8.07
C PRO A 132 19.69 18.94 -6.80
N PRO A 133 19.65 17.69 -6.33
CA PRO A 133 20.51 17.26 -5.22
C PRO A 133 21.99 17.45 -5.62
N PRO A 134 22.88 17.78 -4.67
CA PRO A 134 24.29 17.94 -4.96
C PRO A 134 24.85 16.68 -5.63
N PRO A 135 25.68 16.81 -6.68
CA PRO A 135 26.25 15.66 -7.36
C PRO A 135 27.01 14.79 -6.36
N LYS A 136 26.70 13.48 -6.35
CA LYS A 136 27.42 12.50 -5.54
C LYS A 136 28.92 12.62 -5.87
N PRO A 137 29.83 12.73 -4.88
CA PRO A 137 31.27 12.77 -5.13
C PRO A 137 31.67 11.61 -6.04
N ALA A 138 32.34 11.92 -7.15
CA ALA A 138 32.85 10.92 -8.07
C ALA A 138 33.77 9.96 -7.29
N PRO A 139 33.70 8.64 -7.53
CA PRO A 139 34.67 7.70 -6.99
C PRO A 139 36.09 8.16 -7.34
N ALA A 140 36.99 8.19 -6.36
CA ALA A 140 38.39 8.50 -6.59
C ALA A 140 38.94 7.58 -7.70
N PRO A 141 39.69 8.11 -8.68
CA PRO A 141 40.25 7.30 -9.75
C PRO A 141 41.09 6.17 -9.16
N ALA A 142 40.78 4.93 -9.57
CA ALA A 142 41.56 3.76 -9.20
C ALA A 142 43.03 3.96 -9.65
N PRO A 143 44.02 3.54 -8.83
CA PRO A 143 45.42 3.67 -9.19
C PRO A 143 45.72 2.89 -10.47
N ILE A 144 46.24 3.60 -11.47
CA ILE A 144 46.72 3.04 -12.74
C ILE A 144 47.93 2.15 -12.42
N VAL A 145 47.77 0.84 -12.56
CA VAL A 145 48.90 -0.10 -12.51
C VAL A 145 49.64 -0.02 -13.84
N VAL A 146 50.78 0.66 -13.85
CA VAL A 146 51.67 0.74 -15.02
C VAL A 146 52.40 -0.61 -15.14
N ALA A 147 52.14 -1.33 -16.23
CA ALA A 147 52.89 -2.54 -16.58
C ALA A 147 54.32 -2.17 -17.02
N PRO A 148 55.34 -2.97 -16.67
CA PRO A 148 56.73 -2.74 -17.08
C PRO A 148 56.93 -2.95 -18.59
N PRO A 149 57.90 -2.24 -19.22
CA PRO A 149 58.18 -2.37 -20.64
C PRO A 149 58.86 -3.71 -20.96
N ALA A 150 58.39 -4.37 -22.01
CA ALA A 150 58.98 -5.59 -22.54
C ALA A 150 60.25 -5.29 -23.36
N PRO A 151 61.27 -6.17 -23.34
CA PRO A 151 62.51 -5.98 -24.09
C PRO A 151 62.31 -6.20 -25.60
N THR A 152 62.99 -5.33 -26.35
CA THR A 152 63.05 -5.29 -27.83
C THR A 152 63.87 -6.46 -28.37
N THR A 153 63.28 -7.28 -29.24
CA THR A 153 64.00 -8.27 -30.06
C THR A 153 63.90 -7.90 -31.54
N ALA A 154 64.97 -8.25 -32.27
CA ALA A 154 65.27 -7.87 -33.65
C ALA A 154 64.22 -8.30 -34.71
N PRO A 155 64.19 -7.65 -35.89
CA PRO A 155 63.19 -7.93 -36.92
C PRO A 155 63.49 -9.26 -37.64
N ALA A 156 62.51 -10.18 -37.62
CA ALA A 156 62.48 -11.35 -38.49
C ALA A 156 61.86 -11.00 -39.87
N PRO A 157 62.22 -11.73 -40.96
CA PRO A 157 61.74 -11.44 -42.31
C PRO A 157 60.21 -11.50 -42.42
N ALA A 158 59.65 -10.55 -43.17
CA ALA A 158 58.21 -10.36 -43.35
C ALA A 158 57.53 -11.61 -43.95
N PRO A 159 56.58 -12.24 -43.25
CA PRO A 159 55.72 -13.25 -43.83
C PRO A 159 54.74 -12.64 -44.83
N GLN A 160 54.49 -13.37 -45.91
CA GLN A 160 53.51 -13.07 -46.94
C GLN A 160 52.12 -12.78 -46.30
N PRO A 161 51.36 -11.76 -46.78
CA PRO A 161 50.09 -11.40 -46.17
C PRO A 161 49.11 -12.58 -46.17
N ALA A 162 48.76 -13.06 -44.98
CA ALA A 162 47.68 -14.02 -44.81
C ALA A 162 46.36 -13.38 -45.29
N PRO A 163 45.44 -14.16 -45.91
CA PRO A 163 44.12 -13.67 -46.29
C PRO A 163 43.43 -13.02 -45.08
N ALA A 164 42.84 -11.84 -45.30
CA ALA A 164 42.13 -11.10 -44.26
C ALA A 164 41.09 -12.03 -43.58
N PRO A 165 41.09 -12.15 -42.24
CA PRO A 165 40.11 -12.96 -41.53
C PRO A 165 38.69 -12.52 -41.91
N ALA A 166 37.82 -13.50 -42.20
CA ALA A 166 36.40 -13.23 -42.41
C ALA A 166 35.85 -12.41 -41.23
N PRO A 167 34.98 -11.40 -41.48
CA PRO A 167 34.40 -10.58 -40.42
C PRO A 167 33.77 -11.47 -39.34
N ALA A 168 34.16 -11.24 -38.08
CA ALA A 168 33.54 -11.93 -36.96
C ALA A 168 32.02 -11.74 -37.01
N PRO A 169 31.21 -12.77 -36.70
CA PRO A 169 29.77 -12.65 -36.65
C PRO A 169 29.38 -11.47 -35.75
N VAL A 170 28.57 -10.56 -36.29
CA VAL A 170 28.02 -9.44 -35.52
C VAL A 170 27.30 -10.04 -34.30
N PRO A 171 27.65 -9.64 -33.07
CA PRO A 171 26.98 -10.12 -31.88
C PRO A 171 25.48 -9.89 -32.03
N ALA A 172 24.68 -10.95 -31.82
CA ALA A 172 23.24 -10.81 -31.77
C ALA A 172 22.87 -9.70 -30.78
N PRO A 173 21.90 -8.82 -31.10
CA PRO A 173 21.51 -7.75 -30.21
C PRO A 173 21.17 -8.32 -28.83
N ALA A 174 21.84 -7.80 -27.80
CA ALA A 174 21.54 -8.16 -26.42
C ALA A 174 20.04 -7.98 -26.21
N ARG A 175 19.37 -9.02 -25.66
CA ARG A 175 17.95 -8.92 -25.33
C ARG A 175 17.74 -7.68 -24.48
N ALA A 176 16.77 -6.87 -24.89
CA ALA A 176 16.32 -5.75 -24.07
C ALA A 176 15.99 -6.28 -22.67
N PRO A 177 16.39 -5.58 -21.59
CA PRO A 177 16.05 -6.00 -20.24
C PRO A 177 14.53 -6.16 -20.15
N GLU A 178 14.08 -7.36 -19.78
CA GLU A 178 12.68 -7.59 -19.47
C GLU A 178 12.31 -6.68 -18.30
N GLY A 179 11.17 -5.98 -18.43
CA GLY A 179 10.71 -5.07 -17.39
C GLY A 179 10.51 -5.80 -16.05
N PRO A 180 10.45 -5.08 -14.92
CA PRO A 180 10.28 -5.69 -13.60
C PRO A 180 9.05 -6.60 -13.60
N ARG A 181 9.26 -7.88 -13.29
CA ARG A 181 8.19 -8.86 -13.15
C ARG A 181 7.57 -8.76 -11.78
N TYR A 182 6.24 -8.69 -11.72
CA TYR A 182 5.48 -8.74 -10.48
C TYR A 182 4.84 -10.10 -10.31
N GLU A 183 5.04 -10.71 -9.14
CA GLU A 183 4.35 -11.94 -8.77
C GLU A 183 3.31 -11.68 -7.69
N LYS A 184 2.20 -12.43 -7.79
CA LYS A 184 1.15 -12.42 -6.78
C LYS A 184 1.58 -13.34 -5.65
N VAL A 185 1.94 -12.77 -4.52
CA VAL A 185 2.27 -13.53 -3.31
C VAL A 185 1.01 -13.59 -2.43
N TRP A 186 0.63 -14.81 -2.06
CA TRP A 186 -0.55 -15.06 -1.24
C TRP A 186 -0.20 -14.98 0.25
N TYR A 187 -0.95 -14.16 0.98
CA TYR A 187 -0.81 -14.03 2.45
C TYR A 187 -2.10 -14.41 3.19
N GLY A 188 -3.07 -15.05 2.52
CA GLY A 188 -4.36 -15.41 3.12
C GLY A 188 -4.26 -16.38 4.31
N TYR A 189 -3.16 -17.12 4.47
CA TYR A 189 -2.98 -17.90 5.69
C TYR A 189 -2.92 -17.03 6.95
N GLN A 190 -2.45 -15.78 6.86
CA GLN A 190 -2.41 -14.84 7.98
C GLN A 190 -3.82 -14.37 8.38
N THR A 191 -4.69 -14.11 7.39
CA THR A 191 -6.10 -13.78 7.65
C THR A 191 -6.85 -15.00 8.20
N LEU A 192 -6.56 -16.21 7.71
CA LEU A 192 -7.12 -17.45 8.27
C LEU A 192 -6.75 -17.68 9.74
N ILE A 193 -5.49 -17.41 10.14
CA ILE A 193 -5.09 -17.49 11.55
C ILE A 193 -5.84 -16.45 12.38
N ALA A 194 -5.93 -15.21 11.89
CA ALA A 194 -6.63 -14.12 12.57
C ALA A 194 -8.13 -14.44 12.77
N ASP A 195 -8.80 -14.94 11.73
CA ASP A 195 -10.20 -15.35 11.78
C ASP A 195 -10.38 -16.57 12.70
N GLY A 196 -9.47 -17.55 12.64
CA GLY A 196 -9.50 -18.74 13.50
C GLY A 196 -9.39 -18.41 14.99
N LEU A 197 -8.48 -17.52 15.38
CA LEU A 197 -8.34 -17.05 16.76
C LEU A 197 -9.57 -16.26 17.23
N SER A 198 -10.12 -15.42 16.35
CA SER A 198 -11.32 -14.64 16.63
C SER A 198 -12.54 -15.52 16.85
N LEU A 199 -12.71 -16.55 16.02
CA LEU A 199 -13.78 -17.54 16.18
C LEU A 199 -13.57 -18.41 17.43
N ALA A 200 -12.33 -18.77 17.77
CA ALA A 200 -12.03 -19.50 19.00
C ALA A 200 -12.40 -18.69 20.25
N LEU A 201 -12.10 -17.39 20.27
CA LEU A 201 -12.52 -16.48 21.33
C LEU A 201 -14.05 -16.33 21.40
N LEU A 202 -14.69 -16.12 20.25
CA LEU A 202 -16.13 -15.94 20.19
C LEU A 202 -16.87 -17.20 20.67
N THR A 203 -16.52 -18.37 20.13
CA THR A 203 -17.13 -19.64 20.50
C THR A 203 -16.76 -20.07 21.92
N GLY A 204 -15.51 -19.87 22.33
CA GLY A 204 -15.06 -20.11 23.70
C GLY A 204 -15.81 -19.25 24.71
N GLY A 205 -16.06 -17.98 24.39
CA GLY A 205 -16.85 -17.07 25.21
C GLY A 205 -18.32 -17.49 25.34
N VAL A 206 -18.93 -17.99 24.26
CA VAL A 206 -20.29 -18.56 24.31
C VAL A 206 -20.34 -19.79 25.22
N VAL A 207 -19.39 -20.72 25.07
CA VAL A 207 -19.30 -21.93 25.90
C VAL A 207 -19.06 -21.59 27.37
N ALA A 208 -18.16 -20.64 27.64
CA ALA A 208 -17.84 -20.15 28.98
C ALA A 208 -18.89 -19.20 29.57
N LYS A 209 -19.90 -18.79 28.78
CA LYS A 209 -20.91 -17.77 29.14
C LYS A 209 -20.28 -16.45 29.62
N ALA A 210 -19.18 -16.05 29.00
CA ALA A 210 -18.43 -14.84 29.34
C ALA A 210 -18.52 -13.81 28.21
N SER A 211 -18.95 -12.58 28.51
CA SER A 211 -19.17 -11.53 27.51
C SER A 211 -17.87 -10.97 26.92
N GLU A 212 -16.81 -10.83 27.74
CA GLU A 212 -15.53 -10.28 27.31
C GLU A 212 -14.90 -11.03 26.12
N PRO A 213 -14.70 -12.36 26.15
CA PRO A 213 -14.19 -13.10 25.00
C PRO A 213 -15.15 -13.09 23.79
N ILE A 214 -16.46 -12.95 23.99
CA ILE A 214 -17.42 -12.80 22.88
C ILE A 214 -17.19 -11.47 22.15
N VAL A 215 -17.10 -10.36 22.91
CA VAL A 215 -16.85 -9.04 22.34
C VAL A 215 -15.47 -9.00 21.67
N ALA A 216 -14.44 -9.51 22.35
CA ALA A 216 -13.09 -9.57 21.80
C ALA A 216 -13.02 -10.44 20.53
N GLY A 217 -13.67 -11.60 20.53
CA GLY A 217 -13.76 -12.48 19.37
C GLY A 217 -14.49 -11.84 18.20
N TYR A 218 -15.59 -11.11 18.46
CA TYR A 218 -16.32 -10.40 17.41
C TYR A 218 -15.54 -9.21 16.84
N VAL A 219 -14.94 -8.38 17.69
CA VAL A 219 -14.08 -7.27 17.26
C VAL A 219 -12.88 -7.78 16.47
N GLY A 220 -12.24 -8.85 16.96
CA GLY A 220 -11.16 -9.53 16.25
C GLY A 220 -11.60 -10.04 14.88
N PHE A 221 -12.77 -10.69 14.80
CA PHE A 221 -13.29 -11.20 13.55
C PHE A 221 -13.51 -10.07 12.53
N VAL A 222 -14.07 -8.94 12.96
CA VAL A 222 -14.36 -7.81 12.07
C VAL A 222 -13.10 -7.05 11.65
N LEU A 223 -12.10 -6.91 12.51
CA LEU A 223 -10.98 -5.98 12.27
C LEU A 223 -9.63 -6.64 12.00
N ALA A 224 -9.36 -7.85 12.49
CA ALA A 224 -8.02 -8.43 12.42
C ALA A 224 -7.57 -8.68 10.97
N SER A 225 -8.41 -9.31 10.16
CA SER A 225 -8.11 -9.57 8.74
C SER A 225 -8.01 -8.28 7.90
N PRO A 226 -8.90 -7.27 8.04
CA PRO A 226 -8.70 -5.95 7.45
C PRO A 226 -7.36 -5.29 7.80
N ILE A 227 -6.94 -5.37 9.07
CA ILE A 227 -5.64 -4.85 9.51
C ILE A 227 -4.51 -5.58 8.80
N VAL A 228 -4.59 -6.90 8.64
CA VAL A 228 -3.61 -7.69 7.87
C VAL A 228 -3.52 -7.19 6.43
N HIS A 229 -4.65 -6.95 5.75
CA HIS A 229 -4.63 -6.39 4.39
C HIS A 229 -3.95 -5.03 4.34
N MET A 230 -4.29 -4.13 5.27
CA MET A 230 -3.72 -2.78 5.33
C MET A 230 -2.23 -2.81 5.64
N ALA A 231 -1.76 -3.74 6.48
CA ALA A 231 -0.36 -3.96 6.78
C ALA A 231 0.46 -4.42 5.55
N HIS A 232 -0.19 -5.08 4.58
CA HIS A 232 0.40 -5.45 3.29
C HIS A 232 0.25 -4.35 2.21
N GLY A 233 -0.18 -3.14 2.58
CA GLY A 233 -0.41 -2.03 1.65
C GLY A 233 -1.70 -2.13 0.84
N ASN A 234 -2.58 -3.10 1.15
CA ASN A 234 -3.80 -3.38 0.40
C ASN A 234 -5.03 -2.74 1.07
N VAL A 235 -5.11 -1.41 1.04
CA VAL A 235 -6.21 -0.65 1.70
C VAL A 235 -7.58 -0.97 1.12
N GLY A 236 -7.70 -1.08 -0.21
CA GLY A 236 -8.96 -1.44 -0.88
C GLY A 236 -9.50 -2.80 -0.44
N PRO A 237 -8.70 -3.89 -0.53
CA PRO A 237 -9.03 -5.18 0.05
C PRO A 237 -9.36 -5.13 1.55
N GLY A 238 -8.67 -4.30 2.34
CA GLY A 238 -9.00 -4.08 3.76
C GLY A 238 -10.42 -3.56 3.99
N PHE A 239 -10.88 -2.57 3.21
CA PHE A 239 -12.27 -2.10 3.31
C PHE A 239 -13.28 -3.12 2.77
N GLY A 240 -12.94 -3.84 1.70
CA GLY A 240 -13.76 -4.95 1.19
C GLY A 240 -13.98 -6.03 2.25
N SER A 241 -12.92 -6.36 2.99
CA SER A 241 -12.89 -7.31 4.10
C SER A 241 -13.81 -6.90 5.27
N ILE A 242 -13.84 -5.61 5.63
CA ILE A 242 -14.78 -5.06 6.63
C ILE A 242 -16.22 -5.21 6.14
N GLY A 243 -16.49 -4.80 4.89
CA GLY A 243 -17.82 -4.87 4.31
C GLY A 243 -18.37 -6.30 4.29
N THR A 244 -17.58 -7.26 3.81
CA THR A 244 -18.05 -8.65 3.75
C THR A 244 -18.34 -9.22 5.14
N ARG A 245 -17.53 -8.90 6.15
CA ARG A 245 -17.71 -9.39 7.53
C ARG A 245 -18.92 -8.76 8.24
N LEU A 246 -19.25 -7.52 7.93
CA LEU A 246 -20.41 -6.83 8.51
C LEU A 246 -21.73 -7.17 7.82
N PHE A 247 -21.72 -7.61 6.55
CA PHE A 247 -22.97 -7.83 5.81
C PHE A 247 -23.24 -9.29 5.46
N VAL A 248 -22.23 -10.07 5.05
CA VAL A 248 -22.45 -11.45 4.58
C VAL A 248 -23.02 -12.37 5.67
N PRO A 249 -22.57 -12.32 6.95
CA PRO A 249 -23.20 -13.10 8.01
C PRO A 249 -24.67 -12.77 8.22
N TRP A 250 -25.06 -11.49 8.10
CA TRP A 250 -26.46 -11.06 8.27
C TRP A 250 -27.34 -11.42 7.08
N ILE A 251 -26.81 -11.36 5.86
CA ILE A 251 -27.50 -11.88 4.68
C ILE A 251 -27.71 -13.38 4.83
N GLY A 252 -26.68 -14.11 5.27
CA GLY A 252 -26.77 -15.54 5.59
C GLY A 252 -27.82 -15.83 6.66
N ALA A 253 -27.83 -15.06 7.74
CA ALA A 253 -28.83 -15.15 8.81
C ALA A 253 -30.26 -14.94 8.29
N GLY A 254 -30.47 -13.92 7.46
CA GLY A 254 -31.77 -13.63 6.85
C GLY A 254 -32.26 -14.77 5.94
N ILE A 255 -31.39 -15.25 5.04
CA ILE A 255 -31.71 -16.40 4.17
C ILE A 255 -32.02 -17.64 5.01
N GLY A 256 -31.15 -17.94 5.98
CA GLY A 256 -31.32 -19.08 6.87
C GLY A 256 -32.62 -19.00 7.68
N ALA A 257 -32.98 -17.83 8.20
CA ALA A 257 -34.23 -17.63 8.92
C ALA A 257 -35.45 -17.92 8.02
N ILE A 258 -35.44 -17.43 6.78
CA ILE A 258 -36.51 -17.68 5.80
C ILE A 258 -36.60 -19.18 5.49
N THR A 259 -35.47 -19.86 5.24
CA THR A 259 -35.44 -21.31 5.02
C THR A 259 -35.96 -22.07 6.24
N GLY A 260 -35.56 -21.66 7.44
CA GLY A 260 -35.98 -22.26 8.71
C GLY A 260 -37.48 -22.13 8.96
N LEU A 261 -38.08 -21.00 8.59
CA LEU A 261 -39.54 -20.80 8.64
C LEU A 261 -40.30 -21.76 7.71
N ILE A 262 -39.77 -21.97 6.51
CA ILE A 262 -40.38 -22.86 5.50
C ILE A 262 -40.32 -24.32 5.97
N VAL A 263 -39.16 -24.76 6.48
CA VAL A 263 -38.96 -26.16 6.88
C VAL A 263 -39.62 -26.48 8.23
N GLY A 264 -39.57 -25.56 9.21
CA GLY A 264 -40.14 -25.75 10.55
C GLY A 264 -41.67 -25.82 10.61
N GLY A 265 -42.37 -25.36 9.57
CA GLY A 265 -43.83 -25.41 9.46
C GLY A 265 -44.41 -26.79 9.07
N THR A 266 -43.58 -27.82 8.91
CA THR A 266 -44.04 -29.16 8.45
C THR A 266 -44.27 -30.15 9.59
N SER A 267 -43.99 -29.79 10.85
CA SER A 267 -43.89 -30.76 11.96
C SER A 267 -44.88 -30.58 13.13
N GLY A 268 -45.77 -29.57 13.12
CA GLY A 268 -46.67 -29.27 14.25
C GLY A 268 -48.14 -29.59 13.99
N SER A 269 -48.77 -30.39 14.85
CA SER A 269 -50.25 -30.55 14.89
C SER A 269 -50.85 -29.57 15.91
N GLY A 270 -51.26 -28.38 15.44
CA GLY A 270 -52.01 -27.37 16.23
C GLY A 270 -51.41 -25.95 16.18
N ALA A 271 -52.25 -24.91 16.25
CA ALA A 271 -51.86 -23.51 15.95
C ALA A 271 -50.79 -22.89 16.89
N VAL A 272 -50.79 -23.23 18.18
CA VAL A 272 -49.76 -22.77 19.15
C VAL A 272 -48.46 -23.58 19.05
N ALA A 273 -48.57 -24.88 18.74
CA ALA A 273 -47.40 -25.71 18.45
C ALA A 273 -46.74 -25.29 17.13
N ASP A 274 -47.53 -24.85 16.15
CA ASP A 274 -47.08 -24.34 14.84
C ASP A 274 -46.33 -23.00 14.94
N PHE A 275 -46.77 -22.09 15.82
CA PHE A 275 -46.02 -20.83 16.04
C PHE A 275 -44.67 -21.09 16.72
N GLY A 276 -44.64 -21.94 17.75
CA GLY A 276 -43.41 -22.31 18.45
C GLY A 276 -42.41 -23.04 17.55
N SER A 277 -42.88 -23.98 16.73
CA SER A 277 -42.02 -24.72 15.78
C SER A 277 -41.47 -23.82 14.68
N ARG A 278 -42.27 -22.87 14.18
CA ARG A 278 -41.83 -21.88 13.18
C ARG A 278 -40.82 -20.90 13.74
N ALA A 279 -41.02 -20.40 14.97
CA ALA A 279 -40.07 -19.51 15.63
C ALA A 279 -38.72 -20.21 15.88
N ASN A 280 -38.74 -21.45 16.37
CA ASN A 280 -37.51 -22.26 16.53
C ASN A 280 -36.86 -22.58 15.18
N GLY A 281 -37.65 -22.89 14.15
CA GLY A 281 -37.17 -23.10 12.79
C GLY A 281 -36.41 -21.87 12.27
N ALA A 282 -37.01 -20.68 12.40
CA ALA A 282 -36.40 -19.41 12.01
C ALA A 282 -35.08 -19.15 12.75
N LEU A 283 -35.06 -19.34 14.07
CA LEU A 283 -33.87 -19.15 14.90
C LEU A 283 -32.74 -20.11 14.51
N ASN A 284 -33.03 -21.40 14.41
CA ASN A 284 -32.04 -22.41 14.00
C ASN A 284 -31.52 -22.14 12.59
N GLY A 285 -32.43 -21.79 11.68
CA GLY A 285 -32.09 -21.39 10.32
C GLY A 285 -31.17 -20.17 10.29
N ALA A 286 -31.48 -19.13 11.07
CA ALA A 286 -30.66 -17.92 11.18
C ALA A 286 -29.25 -18.23 11.71
N VAL A 287 -29.13 -19.09 12.73
CA VAL A 287 -27.84 -19.52 13.26
C VAL A 287 -27.01 -20.24 12.20
N ILE A 288 -27.60 -21.24 11.52
CA ILE A 288 -26.92 -21.98 10.44
C ILE A 288 -26.51 -21.04 9.32
N GLY A 289 -27.42 -20.16 8.90
CA GLY A 289 -27.17 -19.17 7.87
C GLY A 289 -26.06 -18.19 8.24
N THR A 290 -25.99 -17.77 9.51
CA THR A 290 -24.88 -16.95 10.02
C THR A 290 -23.56 -17.69 9.91
N VAL A 291 -23.49 -18.96 10.32
CA VAL A 291 -22.26 -19.77 10.24
C VAL A 291 -21.81 -19.91 8.78
N ILE A 292 -22.72 -20.20 7.86
CA ILE A 292 -22.42 -20.27 6.42
C ILE A 292 -21.92 -18.91 5.91
N GLY A 293 -22.55 -17.81 6.31
CA GLY A 293 -22.13 -16.46 5.93
C GLY A 293 -20.74 -16.09 6.46
N VAL A 294 -20.43 -16.48 7.71
CA VAL A 294 -19.10 -16.33 8.32
C VAL A 294 -18.06 -17.12 7.51
N VAL A 295 -18.30 -18.40 7.24
CA VAL A 295 -17.38 -19.21 6.42
C VAL A 295 -17.21 -18.62 5.02
N GLY A 296 -18.31 -18.16 4.41
CA GLY A 296 -18.30 -17.54 3.09
C GLY A 296 -17.45 -16.28 3.03
N CYS A 297 -17.58 -15.36 4.00
CA CYS A 297 -16.75 -14.15 3.99
C CYS A 297 -15.27 -14.43 4.26
N ILE A 298 -14.94 -15.40 5.12
CA ILE A 298 -13.55 -15.85 5.35
C ILE A 298 -12.97 -16.41 4.04
N ALA A 299 -13.74 -17.23 3.32
CA ALA A 299 -13.30 -17.79 2.04
C ALA A 299 -13.09 -16.70 0.97
N ILE A 300 -14.03 -15.76 0.84
CA ILE A 300 -13.91 -14.61 -0.09
C ILE A 300 -12.67 -13.78 0.24
N ASP A 301 -12.41 -13.54 1.52
CA ASP A 301 -11.28 -12.75 1.99
C ASP A 301 -9.93 -13.42 1.71
N ALA A 302 -9.76 -14.65 2.21
CA ALA A 302 -8.51 -15.39 2.07
C ALA A 302 -8.19 -15.73 0.61
N ALA A 303 -9.19 -16.07 -0.21
CA ALA A 303 -8.99 -16.50 -1.59
C ALA A 303 -9.15 -15.40 -2.64
N GLY A 304 -9.84 -14.31 -2.32
CA GLY A 304 -10.11 -13.21 -3.26
C GLY A 304 -9.31 -11.95 -2.98
N LEU A 305 -9.04 -11.64 -1.70
CA LEU A 305 -8.50 -10.35 -1.27
C LEU A 305 -7.03 -10.42 -0.81
N ALA A 306 -6.57 -11.59 -0.33
CA ALA A 306 -5.29 -11.72 0.36
C ALA A 306 -4.07 -11.96 -0.55
N TYR A 307 -3.84 -11.05 -1.51
CA TYR A 307 -2.67 -11.08 -2.39
C TYR A 307 -1.91 -9.76 -2.37
N THR A 308 -0.57 -9.84 -2.41
CA THR A 308 0.31 -8.69 -2.63
C THR A 308 1.04 -8.84 -3.96
N LYS A 309 1.44 -7.72 -4.55
CA LYS A 309 2.29 -7.69 -5.75
C LYS A 309 3.73 -7.47 -5.30
N GLU A 310 4.53 -8.52 -5.31
CA GLU A 310 5.96 -8.42 -5.00
C GLU A 310 6.78 -8.36 -6.29
N ARG A 311 7.82 -7.52 -6.30
CA ARG A 311 8.76 -7.45 -7.42
C ARG A 311 9.70 -8.64 -7.34
N VAL A 312 9.78 -9.41 -8.42
CA VAL A 312 10.81 -10.43 -8.60
C VAL A 312 12.02 -9.75 -9.22
N ASP A 313 13.05 -9.53 -8.42
CA ASP A 313 14.35 -9.14 -8.94
C ASP A 313 15.03 -10.41 -9.47
N ASP A 314 15.43 -10.41 -10.74
CA ASP A 314 16.21 -11.53 -11.29
C ASP A 314 17.47 -11.71 -10.43
N ALA A 315 17.63 -12.91 -9.87
CA ALA A 315 18.69 -13.26 -8.92
C ALA A 315 20.13 -13.00 -9.43
N ASN A 316 20.29 -12.61 -10.70
CA ASN A 316 21.55 -12.29 -11.33
C ASN A 316 21.95 -10.79 -11.28
N VAL A 317 21.13 -9.88 -10.72
CA VAL A 317 21.42 -8.42 -10.76
C VAL A 317 21.73 -7.77 -9.41
N SER A 318 21.51 -8.43 -8.26
CA SER A 318 21.62 -7.74 -6.96
C SER A 318 22.90 -8.08 -6.17
N LEU A 319 23.99 -7.39 -6.50
CA LEU A 319 25.17 -7.22 -5.61
C LEU A 319 25.19 -5.85 -4.92
N ALA A 320 24.15 -5.03 -5.08
CA ALA A 320 24.04 -3.77 -4.36
C ALA A 320 23.41 -4.02 -2.98
N PRO A 321 24.04 -3.58 -1.86
CA PRO A 321 23.40 -3.60 -0.56
C PRO A 321 22.08 -2.85 -0.63
N ARG A 322 20.98 -3.53 -0.30
CA ARG A 322 19.64 -2.94 -0.20
C ARG A 322 19.74 -1.75 0.76
N PRO A 323 19.37 -0.51 0.38
CA PRO A 323 19.34 0.59 1.32
C PRO A 323 18.40 0.22 2.49
N PRO A 324 18.73 0.61 3.74
CA PRO A 324 17.86 0.32 4.87
C PRO A 324 16.50 0.97 4.61
N GLN A 325 15.50 0.13 4.34
CA GLN A 325 14.12 0.58 4.21
C GLN A 325 13.69 1.09 5.60
N PRO A 326 13.05 2.27 5.68
CA PRO A 326 12.48 2.75 6.94
C PRO A 326 11.51 1.70 7.45
N THR A 327 11.90 1.02 8.54
CA THR A 327 11.20 -0.15 9.04
C THR A 327 10.15 0.33 10.02
N PHE A 328 8.99 0.70 9.50
CA PHE A 328 7.85 1.04 10.35
C PHE A 328 7.33 -0.26 10.98
N THR A 329 7.72 -0.49 12.22
CA THR A 329 7.33 -1.69 12.96
C THR A 329 6.29 -1.29 13.97
N LEU A 330 5.07 -1.81 13.87
CA LEU A 330 4.05 -1.69 14.93
C LEU A 330 3.84 -3.07 15.54
N ALA A 331 3.91 -3.16 16.86
CA ALA A 331 3.56 -4.33 17.62
C ALA A 331 2.47 -3.97 18.64
N PRO A 332 1.41 -4.79 18.77
CA PRO A 332 0.47 -4.63 19.87
C PRO A 332 1.21 -4.90 21.19
N SER A 333 0.89 -4.11 22.20
CA SER A 333 1.40 -4.26 23.56
C SER A 333 0.24 -4.50 24.52
N PHE A 334 0.45 -5.44 25.43
CA PHE A 334 -0.51 -5.80 26.48
C PHE A 334 0.23 -5.75 27.82
N ASP A 335 -0.24 -4.94 28.77
CA ASP A 335 0.19 -4.98 30.17
C ASP A 335 -1.01 -5.42 31.01
N LEU A 336 -0.88 -6.60 31.64
CA LEU A 336 -1.88 -7.20 32.50
C LEU A 336 -1.30 -7.27 33.91
N ARG A 337 -1.93 -6.55 34.84
CA ARG A 337 -1.64 -6.59 36.28
C ARG A 337 -2.91 -6.94 37.04
N SER A 338 -2.75 -7.28 38.32
CA SER A 338 -3.85 -7.66 39.22
C SER A 338 -4.93 -6.59 39.38
N ASP A 339 -4.63 -5.33 39.06
CA ASP A 339 -5.49 -4.16 39.24
C ASP A 339 -5.71 -3.35 37.95
N ARG A 340 -5.05 -3.70 36.84
CA ARG A 340 -5.19 -2.99 35.55
C ARG A 340 -4.89 -3.88 34.35
N ALA A 341 -5.59 -3.61 33.25
CA ALA A 341 -5.23 -4.12 31.93
C ALA A 341 -5.12 -2.93 30.96
N SER A 342 -4.05 -2.88 30.17
CA SER A 342 -3.89 -1.89 29.11
C SER A 342 -3.49 -2.54 27.79
N VAL A 343 -4.12 -2.08 26.71
CA VAL A 343 -3.77 -2.36 25.33
C VAL A 343 -3.17 -1.10 24.72
N GLY A 344 -2.06 -1.26 24.01
CA GLY A 344 -1.41 -0.17 23.30
C GLY A 344 -0.71 -0.66 22.04
N VAL A 345 -0.12 0.27 21.29
CA VAL A 345 0.71 -0.05 20.13
C VAL A 345 2.09 0.54 20.38
N VAL A 346 3.13 -0.29 20.26
CA VAL A 346 4.52 0.15 20.32
C VAL A 346 5.14 0.02 18.95
N GLY A 347 6.06 0.91 18.60
CA GLY A 347 6.70 0.83 17.31
C GLY A 347 7.95 1.63 17.17
N ARG A 348 8.65 1.38 16.06
CA ARG A 348 9.82 2.13 15.63
C ARG A 348 9.41 2.92 14.39
N PHE A 349 9.53 4.25 14.49
CA PHE A 349 9.18 5.22 13.47
C PHE A 349 10.44 5.94 12.99
#